data_AF-A0A832JYW1-F1
#
_entry.id   AF-A0A832JYW1-F1
#
_cell.length_a   1.000
_cell.length_b   1.000
_cell.length_c   1.000
_cell.angle_alpha   90.00
_cell.angle_beta   90.00
_cell.angle_gamma   90.00
#
_symmetry.space_group_name_H-M   'P 1'
#
loop_
_entity.id
_entity.type
_entity.pdbx_description
1 polymer ?
#
loop_
_entity_poly.entity_id
_entity_poly.type
_entity_poly.pdbx_seq_one_letter_code
_entity_poly.pdbx_strand_id
1 'polypeptide(L)'
;MTGLADLLERIGLGVAFVGLFLVFQPFTHELLYYGFILVGVGGFTYVYSTYLPRNPGGRLKLTTVFRWLVTLVGVVVFFVLLSINLVPILV
;
A
#
# COMPACT_ATOMS: atom_id res chain seq x y z
N MET A 1 -22.61 -9.14 8.76
CA MET A 1 -21.90 -8.13 9.56
C MET A 1 -20.47 -7.98 9.02
N THR A 2 -20.11 -6.85 8.40
CA THR A 2 -18.71 -6.36 8.24
C THR A 2 -18.70 -5.05 7.44
N GLY A 3 -19.20 -3.95 8.01
CA GLY A 3 -19.20 -2.64 7.33
C GLY A 3 -17.86 -1.90 7.39
N LEU A 4 -17.09 -2.08 8.47
CA LEU A 4 -15.94 -1.23 8.78
C LEU A 4 -14.65 -1.70 8.08
N ALA A 5 -14.42 -3.02 8.02
CA ALA A 5 -13.28 -3.57 7.30
C ALA A 5 -13.38 -3.28 5.78
N ASP A 6 -14.58 -3.44 5.21
CA ASP A 6 -14.83 -3.16 3.79
C ASP A 6 -14.67 -1.67 3.46
N LEU A 7 -15.08 -0.80 4.39
CA LEU A 7 -14.85 0.64 4.30
C LEU A 7 -13.35 0.98 4.33
N LEU A 8 -12.58 0.37 5.25
CA LEU A 8 -11.13 0.57 5.37
C LEU A 8 -10.37 0.05 4.15
N GLU A 9 -10.78 -1.08 3.58
CA GLU A 9 -10.22 -1.61 2.34
C GLU A 9 -10.44 -0.60 1.19
N ARG A 10 -11.65 -0.08 1.02
CA ARG A 10 -11.96 0.92 -0.02
C ARG A 10 -11.21 2.23 0.19
N ILE A 11 -11.12 2.72 1.42
CA ILE A 11 -10.39 3.95 1.74
C ILE A 11 -8.89 3.75 1.49
N GLY A 12 -8.31 2.64 1.97
CA GLY A 12 -6.89 2.33 1.76
C GLY A 12 -6.54 2.23 0.28
N LEU A 13 -7.38 1.53 -0.50
CA LEU A 13 -7.21 1.43 -1.95
C LEU A 13 -7.31 2.81 -2.62
N GLY A 14 -8.32 3.61 -2.26
CA GLY A 14 -8.50 4.96 -2.80
C GLY A 14 -7.31 5.88 -2.50
N VAL A 15 -6.81 5.88 -1.27
CA VAL A 15 -5.64 6.65 -0.86
C VAL A 15 -4.39 6.21 -1.62
N ALA A 16 -4.24 4.90 -1.87
CA ALA A 16 -3.13 4.38 -2.65
C ALA A 16 -3.17 4.87 -4.10
N PHE A 17 -4.35 4.86 -4.73
CA PHE A 17 -4.52 5.37 -6.10
C PHE A 17 -4.31 6.88 -6.21
N VAL A 18 -4.77 7.66 -5.22
CA VAL A 18 -4.50 9.11 -5.16
C VAL A 18 -3.00 9.36 -5.06
N GLY A 19 -2.29 8.62 -4.19
CA GLY A 19 -0.85 8.71 -4.12
C GLY A 19 -0.18 8.34 -5.44
N LEU A 20 -0.64 7.28 -6.11
CA LEU A 20 -0.09 6.82 -7.38
C LEU A 20 -0.26 7.88 -8.47
N PHE A 21 -1.43 8.51 -8.52
CA PHE A 21 -1.73 9.61 -9.44
C PHE A 21 -0.77 10.79 -9.23
N LEU A 22 -0.49 11.15 -7.97
CA LEU A 22 0.45 12.22 -7.64
C LEU A 22 1.89 11.89 -8.02
N VAL A 23 2.29 10.62 -7.96
CA VAL A 23 3.65 10.16 -8.35
C VAL A 23 3.88 10.22 -9.87
N PHE A 24 2.85 9.92 -10.67
CA PHE A 24 2.97 9.85 -12.14
C PHE A 24 2.69 11.17 -12.88
N GLN A 25 2.39 12.25 -12.16
CA GLN A 25 2.21 13.56 -12.76
C GLN A 25 3.54 14.34 -12.81
N PRO A 26 3.74 15.20 -13.83
CA PRO A 26 4.94 16.04 -13.95
C PRO A 26 4.86 17.24 -12.99
N PHE A 27 4.86 16.97 -11.69
CA PHE A 27 4.76 17.98 -10.65
C PHE A 27 6.03 18.09 -9.81
N THR A 28 6.06 19.14 -9.00
CA THR A 28 7.17 19.50 -8.10
C THR A 28 7.59 18.32 -7.21
N HIS A 29 8.85 18.33 -6.78
CA HIS A 29 9.43 17.29 -5.93
C HIS A 29 8.61 17.02 -4.66
N GLU A 30 7.93 18.06 -4.14
CA GLU A 30 7.05 17.94 -2.98
C GLU A 30 5.83 17.06 -3.24
N LEU A 31 5.18 17.18 -4.41
CA LEU A 31 4.04 16.33 -4.76
C LEU A 31 4.44 14.86 -4.93
N LEU A 32 5.64 14.62 -5.47
CA LEU A 32 6.20 13.29 -5.62
C LEU A 32 6.44 12.64 -4.25
N TYR A 33 6.99 13.39 -3.29
CA TYR A 33 7.17 12.96 -1.90
C TYR A 33 5.83 12.61 -1.23
N TYR A 34 4.85 13.50 -1.29
CA TYR A 34 3.52 13.24 -0.70
C TYR A 34 2.77 12.11 -1.41
N GLY A 35 2.95 11.96 -2.72
CA GLY A 35 2.42 10.85 -3.50
C GLY A 35 2.93 9.51 -3.00
N PHE A 36 4.25 9.38 -2.75
CA PHE A 36 4.83 8.17 -2.16
C PHE A 36 4.29 7.87 -0.76
N ILE A 37 4.10 8.89 0.07
CA ILE A 37 3.51 8.72 1.40
C ILE A 37 2.09 8.18 1.29
N LEU A 38 1.25 8.75 0.42
CA LEU A 38 -0.13 8.34 0.23
C LEU A 38 -0.22 6.91 -0.34
N VAL A 39 0.64 6.57 -1.30
CA VAL A 39 0.78 5.19 -1.79
C VAL A 39 1.13 4.24 -0.65
N GLY A 40 2.12 4.59 0.18
CA GLY A 40 2.58 3.76 1.28
C GLY A 40 1.49 3.55 2.33
N VAL A 41 0.86 4.62 2.80
CA VAL A 41 -0.20 4.57 3.82
C VAL A 41 -1.44 3.86 3.29
N GLY A 42 -1.89 4.18 2.07
CA GLY A 42 -3.05 3.56 1.44
C GLY A 42 -2.82 2.07 1.15
N GLY A 43 -1.68 1.74 0.54
CA GLY A 43 -1.29 0.37 0.22
C GLY A 43 -1.12 -0.48 1.47
N PHE A 44 -0.48 0.07 2.52
CA PHE A 44 -0.38 -0.60 3.82
C PHE A 44 -1.75 -0.85 4.44
N THR A 45 -2.62 0.16 4.45
CA THR A 45 -3.97 0.05 5.03
C THR A 45 -4.82 -0.99 4.29
N TYR A 46 -4.75 -1.00 2.96
CA TYR A 46 -5.43 -1.98 2.13
C TYR A 46 -4.91 -3.40 2.39
N VAL A 47 -3.59 -3.61 2.31
CA VAL A 47 -2.99 -4.93 2.57
C VAL A 47 -3.31 -5.39 3.99
N TYR A 48 -3.17 -4.53 5.00
CA TYR A 48 -3.45 -4.89 6.37
C TYR A 48 -4.93 -5.27 6.59
N SER A 49 -5.87 -4.50 6.05
CA SER A 49 -7.31 -4.76 6.19
C SER A 49 -7.78 -5.99 5.41
N THR A 50 -7.26 -6.24 4.21
CA THR A 50 -7.59 -7.41 3.40
C THR A 50 -6.97 -8.70 3.95
N TYR A 51 -5.77 -8.62 4.54
CA TYR A 51 -5.08 -9.80 5.02
C TYR A 51 -5.36 -10.16 6.48
N LEU A 52 -5.76 -9.20 7.33
CA LEU A 52 -6.18 -9.52 8.70
C LEU A 52 -7.37 -10.50 8.68
N PRO A 53 -7.29 -11.64 9.38
CA PRO A 53 -8.38 -12.60 9.41
C PRO A 53 -9.56 -11.93 10.12
N ARG A 54 -10.70 -11.86 9.43
CA ARG A 54 -11.96 -11.33 9.96
C ARG A 54 -12.46 -12.10 11.20
N ASN A 55 -11.84 -13.24 11.54
CA ASN A 55 -12.06 -13.99 12.76
C ASN A 55 -10.75 -14.63 13.28
N PRO A 56 -10.11 -14.09 14.33
CA PRO A 56 -8.82 -14.59 14.85
C PRO A 56 -8.93 -15.89 15.69
N GLY A 57 -10.14 -16.44 15.89
CA GLY A 57 -10.37 -17.61 16.76
C GLY A 57 -9.78 -18.95 16.29
N GLY A 58 -9.18 -19.02 15.11
CA GLY A 58 -8.47 -20.19 14.60
C GLY A 58 -6.96 -19.98 14.61
N ARG A 59 -6.19 -20.96 15.09
CA ARG A 59 -4.71 -20.94 15.16
C ARG A 59 -4.12 -20.27 13.91
N LEU A 60 -3.53 -19.08 14.09
CA LEU A 60 -2.79 -18.36 13.06
C LEU A 60 -1.68 -19.27 12.53
N LYS A 61 -1.82 -19.74 11.29
CA LYS A 61 -0.78 -20.54 10.64
C LYS A 61 0.42 -19.64 10.34
N LEU A 62 1.62 -20.10 10.68
CA LEU A 62 2.89 -19.43 10.37
C LEU A 62 3.03 -19.07 8.88
N THR A 63 2.48 -19.90 8.00
CA THR A 63 2.46 -19.65 6.55
C THR A 63 1.65 -18.41 6.17
N THR A 64 0.59 -18.10 6.90
CA THR A 64 -0.22 -16.89 6.71
C THR A 64 0.59 -15.66 7.10
N VAL A 65 1.26 -15.70 8.25
CA VAL A 65 2.12 -14.60 8.74
C VAL A 65 3.29 -14.36 7.79
N PHE A 66 3.94 -15.42 7.31
CA PHE A 66 5.03 -15.32 6.35
C PHE A 66 4.57 -14.68 5.03
N ARG A 67 3.42 -15.10 4.51
CA ARG A 67 2.84 -14.50 3.30
C ARG A 67 2.53 -13.02 3.49
N TRP A 68 2.11 -12.58 4.68
CA TRP A 68 1.89 -11.15 4.94
C TRP A 68 3.19 -10.37 4.96
N LEU A 69 4.22 -10.90 5.62
CA LEU A 69 5.55 -10.30 5.64
C LEU A 69 6.11 -10.15 4.22
N VAL A 70 6.01 -11.19 3.39
CA VAL A 70 6.45 -11.15 2.00
C VAL A 70 5.67 -10.11 1.19
N THR A 71 4.35 -10.04 1.35
CA THR A 71 3.55 -9.02 0.64
C THR A 71 3.91 -7.61 1.09
N LEU A 72 4.09 -7.37 2.39
CA LEU A 72 4.44 -6.07 2.94
C LEU A 72 5.82 -5.61 2.44
N VAL A 73 6.83 -6.48 2.57
CA VAL A 73 8.18 -6.19 2.08
C VAL A 73 8.18 -6.04 0.56
N GLY A 74 7.46 -6.90 -0.16
CA GLY A 74 7.38 -6.87 -1.61
C GLY A 74 6.75 -5.58 -2.15
N VAL A 75 5.69 -5.08 -1.54
CA VAL A 75 5.06 -3.81 -1.92
C VAL A 75 6.02 -2.64 -1.69
N VAL A 76 6.69 -2.59 -0.53
CA VAL A 76 7.67 -1.53 -0.23
C VAL A 76 8.83 -1.57 -1.22
N VAL A 77 9.42 -2.75 -1.45
CA VAL A 77 10.54 -2.94 -2.39
C VAL A 77 10.12 -2.58 -3.81
N PHE A 78 8.92 -2.97 -4.24
CA PHE A 78 8.40 -2.61 -5.55
C PHE A 78 8.33 -1.09 -5.74
N PHE A 79 7.77 -0.35 -4.78
CA PHE A 79 7.68 1.11 -4.88
C PHE A 79 9.04 1.81 -4.81
N VAL A 80 9.99 1.29 -4.03
CA VAL A 80 11.38 1.80 -3.99
C VAL A 80 12.08 1.58 -5.33
N LEU A 81 11.96 0.39 -5.92
CA LEU A 81 12.57 0.11 -7.23
C LEU A 81 11.91 0.96 -8.32
N LEU A 82 10.58 1.11 -8.26
CA LEU A 82 9.83 1.94 -9.19
C LEU A 82 10.24 3.42 -9.07
N SER A 83 10.46 3.94 -7.86
CA SER A 83 10.95 5.30 -7.65
C SER A 83 12.36 5.51 -8.22
N ILE A 84 13.29 4.58 -7.95
CA ILE A 84 14.67 4.65 -8.46
C ILE A 84 14.69 4.71 -10.00
N ASN A 85 13.81 3.97 -10.67
CA ASN A 85 13.76 3.93 -12.13
C ASN A 85 13.00 5.12 -12.74
N LEU A 86 11.99 5.66 -12.05
CA LEU A 86 11.17 6.77 -12.57
C LEU A 86 11.81 8.14 -12.31
N VAL A 87 12.42 8.37 -11.14
CA VAL A 87 13.03 9.66 -10.79
C VAL A 87 13.96 10.22 -11.88
N PRO A 88 14.90 9.46 -12.49
CA PRO A 88 15.79 10.00 -13.53
C PRO A 88 15.10 10.29 -14.88
N ILE A 89 13.86 9.86 -15.08
CA ILE A 89 13.05 10.19 -16.27
C ILE A 89 12.23 11.46 -16.03
N LEU A 90 11.89 11.74 -14.76
CA LEU A 90 11.04 12.85 -14.34
C LEU A 90 11.81 14.10 -13.89
N VAL A 91 13.13 14.03 -13.73
CA VAL A 91 14.06 15.14 -13.42
C VAL A 91 14.96 15.41 -14.62
#